data_AF-A0A2U2SJA0-F1
#
_entry.id   AF-A0A2U2SJA0-F1
#
_cell.length_a   1.000
_cell.length_b   1.000
_cell.length_c   1.000
_cell.angle_alpha   90.00
_cell.angle_beta   90.00
_cell.angle_gamma   90.00
#
_symmetry.space_group_name_H-M   'P 1'
#
loop_
_entity.id
_entity.type
_entity.pdbx_description
1 polymer ?
#
loop_
_entity_poly.entity_id
_entity_poly.type
_entity_poly.pdbx_seq_one_letter_code
_entity_poly.pdbx_strand_id
1 'polypeptide(L)'
;MLNQLRAVLGLNRHSSYLFGAFLLTCLLIIYIWWPLAVEYWQLIQRYNQAGYPWHALIDWLLLGIFAFMSVTIMAHADLRTDSLIIFVGLCGGLVIESWGTQTALWHYYTAERPPLWIIPAWPIASLSIHRITHTLRHLTAKWPERTFQAIYWPVFGGFYALMVWYVAPTFDKPYTLLSLLLCALLILAPLNKRLALLTFAAGSGLGYFLELWGTTRECWTYYTAETPPVFAVFAHGMAAVAFWQAELLLEKTWGRWQSGISPRFTKSESVENKSK
;
A
#
# COMPACT_ATOMS: atom_id res chain seq x y z
N MET A 1 -17.91 -23.79 -12.45
CA MET A 1 -17.77 -22.40 -11.96
C MET A 1 -16.64 -22.23 -10.94
N LEU A 2 -16.63 -22.96 -9.80
CA LEU A 2 -15.59 -22.81 -8.78
C LEU A 2 -14.14 -23.08 -9.27
N ASN A 3 -13.94 -24.10 -10.10
CA ASN A 3 -12.61 -24.43 -10.63
C ASN A 3 -12.09 -23.39 -11.63
N GLN A 4 -12.98 -22.74 -12.39
CA GLN A 4 -12.62 -21.65 -13.30
C GLN A 4 -12.27 -20.39 -12.50
N LEU A 5 -13.01 -20.06 -11.45
CA LEU A 5 -12.68 -18.97 -10.53
C LEU A 5 -11.33 -19.18 -9.83
N ARG A 6 -11.04 -20.40 -9.36
CA ARG A 6 -9.74 -20.74 -8.77
C ARG A 6 -8.59 -20.56 -9.75
N ALA A 7 -8.78 -20.98 -11.00
CA ALA A 7 -7.76 -20.84 -12.04
C ALA A 7 -7.53 -19.37 -12.43
N VAL A 8 -8.60 -18.58 -12.57
CA VAL A 8 -8.52 -17.15 -12.92
C VAL A 8 -7.88 -16.33 -11.80
N LEU A 9 -8.19 -16.63 -10.54
CA LEU A 9 -7.59 -15.95 -9.39
C LEU A 9 -6.20 -16.50 -9.01
N GLY A 10 -5.76 -17.60 -9.64
CA GLY A 10 -4.48 -18.24 -9.35
C GLY A 10 -4.34 -18.72 -7.90
N LEU A 11 -5.43 -19.17 -7.28
CA LEU A 11 -5.44 -19.59 -5.87
C LEU A 11 -4.56 -20.82 -5.66
N ASN A 12 -3.56 -20.69 -4.79
CA ASN A 12 -2.54 -21.71 -4.52
C ASN A 12 -2.38 -21.94 -3.00
N ARG A 13 -1.39 -22.74 -2.59
CA ARG A 13 -1.12 -22.99 -1.16
C ARG A 13 -0.71 -21.73 -0.39
N HIS A 14 0.02 -20.82 -1.04
CA HIS A 14 0.40 -19.53 -0.45
C HIS A 14 -0.82 -18.64 -0.23
N SER A 15 -1.82 -18.69 -1.12
CA SER A 15 -3.10 -18.01 -0.94
C SER A 15 -3.79 -18.48 0.34
N SER A 16 -3.77 -19.79 0.63
CA SER A 16 -4.34 -20.33 1.87
C SER A 16 -3.59 -19.86 3.11
N TYR A 17 -2.25 -19.75 3.07
CA TYR A 17 -1.46 -19.24 4.20
C TYR A 17 -1.73 -17.75 4.45
N LEU A 18 -1.72 -16.92 3.41
CA LEU A 18 -2.04 -15.50 3.53
C LEU A 18 -3.47 -15.29 4.02
N PHE A 19 -4.43 -16.05 3.50
CA PHE A 19 -5.81 -15.98 3.95
C PHE A 19 -5.95 -16.42 5.40
N GLY A 20 -5.27 -17.49 5.82
CA GLY A 20 -5.23 -17.92 7.22
C GLY A 20 -4.65 -16.86 8.15
N ALA A 21 -3.53 -16.23 7.78
CA ALA A 21 -2.93 -15.14 8.54
C ALA A 21 -3.85 -13.90 8.60
N PHE A 22 -4.51 -13.57 7.49
CA PHE A 22 -5.49 -12.50 7.41
C PHE A 22 -6.68 -12.77 8.33
N LEU A 23 -7.29 -13.96 8.26
CA LEU A 23 -8.39 -14.35 9.15
C LEU A 23 -7.97 -14.34 10.62
N LEU A 24 -6.77 -14.82 10.94
CA LEU A 24 -6.23 -14.74 12.30
C LEU A 24 -6.11 -13.28 12.76
N THR A 25 -5.66 -12.39 11.88
CA THR A 25 -5.59 -10.95 12.16
C THR A 25 -6.98 -10.36 12.41
N CYS A 26 -7.97 -10.70 11.58
CA CYS A 26 -9.37 -10.29 11.77
C CYS A 26 -9.92 -10.78 13.11
N LEU A 27 -9.67 -12.04 13.47
CA LEU A 27 -10.11 -12.62 14.74
C LEU A 27 -9.46 -11.92 15.93
N LEU A 28 -8.16 -11.61 15.84
CA LEU A 28 -7.46 -10.84 16.87
C LEU A 28 -8.03 -9.43 17.01
N ILE A 29 -8.34 -8.75 15.89
CA ILE A 29 -8.98 -7.43 15.92
C ILE A 29 -10.35 -7.54 16.58
N ILE A 30 -11.21 -8.48 16.18
CA ILE A 30 -12.53 -8.67 16.78
C ILE A 30 -12.41 -8.96 18.28
N TYR A 31 -11.45 -9.79 18.68
CA TYR A 31 -11.24 -10.15 20.07
C TYR A 31 -10.79 -8.94 20.91
N ILE A 32 -9.78 -8.19 20.43
CA ILE A 32 -9.24 -7.01 21.13
C ILE A 32 -10.29 -5.90 21.21
N TRP A 33 -11.04 -5.68 20.12
CA TRP A 33 -12.03 -4.62 20.00
C TRP A 33 -13.46 -5.06 20.32
N TRP A 34 -13.63 -6.23 20.95
CA TRP A 34 -14.94 -6.77 21.31
C TRP A 34 -15.82 -5.78 22.11
N PRO A 35 -15.30 -5.04 23.12
CA PRO A 35 -16.10 -4.05 23.83
C PRO A 35 -16.68 -2.98 22.89
N LEU A 36 -15.90 -2.49 21.94
CA LEU A 36 -16.35 -1.52 20.94
C LEU A 36 -17.42 -2.10 20.03
N ALA A 37 -17.28 -3.37 19.64
CA ALA A 37 -18.30 -4.06 18.85
C ALA A 37 -19.65 -4.17 19.59
N VAL A 38 -19.62 -4.38 20.90
CA VAL A 38 -20.83 -4.41 21.74
C VAL A 38 -21.49 -3.03 21.81
N GLU A 39 -20.71 -1.96 22.02
CA GLU A 39 -21.22 -0.59 22.02
C GLU A 39 -21.84 -0.20 20.68
N TYR A 40 -21.16 -0.52 19.59
CA TYR A 40 -21.65 -0.28 18.24
C TYR A 40 -22.94 -1.06 17.94
N TRP A 41 -23.03 -2.32 18.41
CA TRP A 41 -24.24 -3.12 18.28
C TRP A 41 -25.44 -2.51 19.03
N GLN A 42 -25.22 -1.99 20.23
CA GLN A 42 -26.27 -1.27 20.97
C GLN A 42 -26.73 -0.01 20.24
N LEU A 43 -25.80 0.73 19.62
CA LEU A 43 -26.12 1.89 18.80
C LEU A 43 -27.02 1.50 17.61
N ILE A 44 -26.64 0.46 16.86
CA ILE A 44 -27.45 -0.08 15.75
C ILE A 44 -28.86 -0.46 16.23
N GLN A 45 -28.97 -1.16 17.36
CA GLN A 45 -30.27 -1.55 17.90
C GLN A 45 -31.16 -0.34 18.22
N ARG A 46 -30.60 0.72 18.82
CA ARG A 46 -31.34 1.97 19.11
C ARG A 46 -31.84 2.64 17.83
N TYR A 47 -31.01 2.74 16.79
CA TYR A 47 -31.43 3.33 15.52
C TYR A 47 -32.46 2.47 14.79
N ASN A 48 -32.31 1.15 14.80
CA ASN A 48 -33.28 0.25 14.21
C ASN A 48 -34.65 0.35 14.92
N GLN A 49 -34.66 0.47 16.25
CA GLN A 49 -35.90 0.73 17.02
C GLN A 49 -36.54 2.08 16.71
N ALA A 50 -35.73 3.09 16.37
CA ALA A 50 -36.20 4.40 15.92
C ALA A 50 -36.71 4.41 14.46
N GLY A 51 -36.78 3.24 13.80
CA GLY A 51 -37.34 3.09 12.46
C GLY A 51 -36.34 3.30 11.31
N TYR A 52 -35.04 3.41 11.62
CA TYR A 52 -34.02 3.49 10.58
C TYR A 52 -33.86 2.13 9.88
N PRO A 53 -33.81 2.09 8.55
CA PRO A 53 -33.69 0.82 7.83
C PRO A 53 -32.30 0.22 8.04
N TRP A 54 -32.24 -1.10 8.28
CA TRP A 54 -31.01 -1.84 8.59
C TRP A 54 -29.87 -1.61 7.57
N HIS A 55 -30.20 -1.49 6.28
CA HIS A 55 -29.20 -1.30 5.23
C HIS A 55 -28.54 0.08 5.29
N ALA A 56 -29.16 1.08 5.91
CA ALA A 56 -28.54 2.39 6.12
C ALA A 56 -27.57 2.40 7.31
N LEU A 57 -27.66 1.40 8.20
CA LEU A 57 -26.80 1.24 9.38
C LEU A 57 -25.52 0.44 9.07
N ILE A 58 -25.42 -0.15 7.88
CA ILE A 58 -24.28 -0.93 7.43
C ILE A 58 -23.35 -0.06 6.60
N ASP A 59 -22.06 -0.09 6.94
CA ASP A 59 -21.03 0.57 6.14
C ASP A 59 -20.67 -0.28 4.90
N TRP A 60 -21.48 -0.16 3.85
CA TRP A 60 -21.26 -0.88 2.59
C TRP A 60 -19.94 -0.52 1.91
N LEU A 61 -19.46 0.71 2.09
CA LEU A 61 -18.19 1.14 1.52
C LEU A 61 -17.03 0.38 2.18
N LEU A 62 -17.02 0.32 3.52
CA LEU A 62 -16.03 -0.45 4.26
C LEU A 62 -16.06 -1.94 3.86
N LEU A 63 -17.25 -2.54 3.86
CA LEU A 63 -17.41 -3.95 3.49
C LEU A 63 -16.94 -4.22 2.06
N GLY A 64 -17.24 -3.32 1.12
CA GLY A 64 -16.80 -3.41 -0.27
C GLY A 64 -15.28 -3.34 -0.41
N ILE A 65 -14.64 -2.35 0.23
CA ILE A 65 -13.18 -2.20 0.23
C ILE A 65 -12.53 -3.43 0.87
N PHE A 66 -13.03 -3.88 2.02
CA PHE A 66 -12.47 -5.01 2.73
C PHE A 66 -12.61 -6.32 1.95
N ALA A 67 -13.78 -6.57 1.34
CA ALA A 67 -14.00 -7.72 0.48
C ALA A 67 -13.09 -7.69 -0.75
N PHE A 68 -12.96 -6.53 -1.39
CA PHE A 68 -12.07 -6.34 -2.53
C PHE A 68 -10.59 -6.59 -2.17
N MET A 69 -10.12 -6.01 -1.06
CA MET A 69 -8.75 -6.24 -0.59
C MET A 69 -8.53 -7.71 -0.21
N SER A 70 -9.48 -8.35 0.47
CA SER A 70 -9.41 -9.77 0.83
C SER A 70 -9.24 -10.67 -0.39
N VAL A 71 -10.00 -10.44 -1.46
CA VAL A 71 -9.88 -11.21 -2.70
C VAL A 71 -8.56 -10.90 -3.40
N THR A 72 -8.16 -9.63 -3.47
CA THR A 72 -6.94 -9.24 -4.20
C THR A 72 -5.68 -9.75 -3.53
N ILE A 73 -5.52 -9.68 -2.20
CA ILE A 73 -4.30 -10.20 -1.54
C ILE A 73 -4.11 -11.71 -1.75
N MET A 74 -5.20 -12.45 -1.92
CA MET A 74 -5.15 -13.89 -2.19
C MET A 74 -4.78 -14.23 -3.64
N ALA A 75 -5.06 -13.31 -4.57
CA ALA A 75 -4.86 -13.54 -5.99
C ALA A 75 -3.37 -13.70 -6.30
N HIS A 76 -3.01 -14.82 -6.94
CA HIS A 76 -1.62 -15.16 -7.30
C HIS A 76 -0.61 -14.96 -6.16
N ALA A 77 -0.97 -15.35 -4.95
CA ALA A 77 -0.12 -15.18 -3.77
C ALA A 77 1.25 -15.86 -3.90
N ASP A 78 2.30 -15.17 -3.46
CA ASP A 78 3.66 -15.67 -3.40
C ASP A 78 4.35 -15.16 -2.13
N LEU A 79 4.46 -16.00 -1.11
CA LEU A 79 5.03 -15.63 0.19
C LEU A 79 6.43 -15.01 0.12
N ARG A 80 7.25 -15.39 -0.87
CA ARG A 80 8.60 -14.82 -0.99
C ARG A 80 8.52 -13.34 -1.33
N THR A 81 7.81 -13.01 -2.41
CA THR A 81 7.58 -11.64 -2.87
C THR A 81 6.72 -10.86 -1.86
N ASP A 82 5.64 -11.47 -1.40
CA ASP A 82 4.67 -10.84 -0.49
C ASP A 82 5.27 -10.52 0.88
N SER A 83 6.22 -11.31 1.39
CA SER A 83 6.90 -10.99 2.65
C SER A 83 7.68 -9.68 2.61
N LEU A 84 8.32 -9.39 1.47
CA LEU A 84 9.05 -8.14 1.27
C LEU A 84 8.09 -6.96 1.14
N ILE A 85 6.99 -7.14 0.40
CA ILE A 85 5.92 -6.13 0.28
C ILE A 85 5.32 -5.82 1.66
N ILE A 86 5.05 -6.85 2.47
CA ILE A 86 4.53 -6.68 3.84
C ILE A 86 5.54 -5.89 4.68
N PHE A 87 6.82 -6.27 4.66
CA PHE A 87 7.86 -5.58 5.41
C PHE A 87 7.98 -4.10 5.02
N VAL A 88 8.08 -3.82 3.72
CA VAL A 88 8.17 -2.45 3.19
C VAL A 88 6.90 -1.68 3.52
N GLY A 89 5.72 -2.29 3.39
CA GLY A 89 4.44 -1.68 3.75
C GLY A 89 4.35 -1.29 5.22
N LEU A 90 4.83 -2.15 6.14
CA LEU A 90 4.88 -1.84 7.57
C LEU A 90 5.81 -0.64 7.86
N CYS A 91 7.05 -0.70 7.39
CA CYS A 91 8.03 0.35 7.65
C CYS A 91 7.64 1.67 6.96
N GLY A 92 7.21 1.60 5.71
CA GLY A 92 6.78 2.75 4.92
C GLY A 92 5.51 3.39 5.48
N GLY A 93 4.52 2.58 5.87
CA GLY A 93 3.32 3.05 6.55
C GLY A 93 3.65 3.79 7.85
N LEU A 94 4.54 3.21 8.68
CA LEU A 94 5.00 3.88 9.90
C LEU A 94 5.64 5.24 9.63
N VAL A 95 6.48 5.34 8.60
CA VAL A 95 7.13 6.60 8.21
C VAL A 95 6.10 7.63 7.74
N ILE A 96 5.13 7.24 6.91
CA ILE A 96 4.11 8.16 6.37
C ILE A 96 3.17 8.64 7.48
N GLU A 97 2.68 7.73 8.32
CA GLU A 97 1.83 8.10 9.46
C GLU A 97 2.58 9.00 10.44
N SER A 98 3.87 8.72 10.67
CA SER A 98 4.72 9.58 11.51
C SER A 98 4.84 10.96 10.89
N TRP A 99 5.10 11.06 9.59
CA TRP A 99 5.21 12.35 8.91
C TRP A 99 3.90 13.14 9.02
N GLY A 100 2.75 12.58 8.62
CA GLY A 100 1.50 13.32 8.58
C GLY A 100 0.99 13.76 9.94
N THR A 101 1.00 12.86 10.91
CA THR A 101 0.44 13.15 12.24
C THR A 101 1.34 14.07 13.06
N GLN A 102 2.67 13.95 12.93
CA GLN A 102 3.61 14.84 13.63
C GLN A 102 3.67 16.25 13.02
N THR A 103 3.40 16.37 11.72
CA THR A 103 3.32 17.67 11.03
C THR A 103 1.92 18.29 11.07
N ALA A 104 0.94 17.59 11.66
CA ALA A 104 -0.46 18.01 11.73
C ALA A 104 -1.13 18.20 10.35
N LEU A 105 -0.66 17.46 9.33
CA LEU A 105 -1.35 17.41 8.04
C LEU A 105 -2.69 16.68 8.14
N TRP A 106 -2.76 15.65 8.99
CA TRP A 106 -3.99 14.97 9.39
C TRP A 106 -3.94 14.54 10.85
N HIS A 107 -5.12 14.32 11.42
CA HIS A 107 -5.32 13.83 12.77
C HIS A 107 -6.33 12.70 12.78
N TYR A 108 -6.07 11.69 13.62
CA TYR A 108 -7.00 10.61 13.88
C TYR A 108 -7.89 10.93 15.07
N TYR A 109 -9.09 10.34 15.11
CA TYR A 109 -10.02 10.48 16.24
C TYR A 109 -9.42 10.00 17.58
N THR A 110 -8.41 9.12 17.53
CA THR A 110 -7.67 8.61 18.69
C THR A 110 -6.59 9.56 19.21
N ALA A 111 -6.29 10.63 18.48
CA ALA A 111 -5.21 11.59 18.75
C ALA A 111 -3.78 11.01 18.83
N GLU A 112 -3.58 9.72 18.51
CA GLU A 112 -2.27 9.06 18.47
C GLU A 112 -1.37 9.59 17.33
N ARG A 113 -0.04 9.61 17.54
CA ARG A 113 0.95 10.15 16.59
C ARG A 113 2.28 9.36 16.60
N PRO A 114 2.52 8.41 15.66
CA PRO A 114 1.55 7.82 14.73
C PRO A 114 0.61 6.85 15.44
N PRO A 115 -0.62 6.64 14.95
CA PRO A 115 -1.49 5.57 15.43
C PRO A 115 -0.94 4.20 15.05
N LEU A 116 -0.67 3.34 16.03
CA LEU A 116 -0.14 2.00 15.75
C LEU A 116 -1.19 1.05 15.18
N TRP A 117 -2.47 1.31 15.45
CA TRP A 117 -3.58 0.47 15.04
C TRP A 117 -3.82 0.47 13.52
N ILE A 118 -3.42 1.52 12.79
CA ILE A 118 -3.58 1.58 11.33
C ILE A 118 -2.40 0.97 10.57
N ILE A 119 -1.23 0.83 11.21
CA ILE A 119 -0.02 0.29 10.58
C ILE A 119 -0.24 -1.08 9.91
N PRO A 120 -0.99 -2.04 10.50
CA PRO A 120 -1.29 -3.30 9.83
C PRO A 120 -2.11 -3.19 8.53
N ALA A 121 -2.82 -2.08 8.30
CA ALA A 121 -3.58 -1.87 7.06
C ALA A 121 -2.66 -1.56 5.86
N TRP A 122 -1.50 -0.95 6.09
CA TRP A 122 -0.56 -0.58 5.04
C TRP A 122 -0.03 -1.78 4.22
N PRO A 123 0.38 -2.91 4.83
CA PRO A 123 0.69 -4.14 4.10
C PRO A 123 -0.45 -4.68 3.24
N ILE A 124 -1.69 -4.65 3.76
CA ILE A 124 -2.86 -5.16 3.03
C ILE A 124 -3.08 -4.30 1.78
N ALA A 125 -3.08 -2.98 1.93
CA ALA A 125 -3.18 -2.06 0.80
C ALA A 125 -2.03 -2.25 -0.19
N SER A 126 -0.80 -2.41 0.28
CA SER A 126 0.40 -2.60 -0.56
C SER A 126 0.30 -3.87 -1.42
N LEU A 127 -0.14 -4.99 -0.82
CA LEU A 127 -0.38 -6.25 -1.55
C LEU A 127 -1.49 -6.09 -2.59
N SER A 128 -2.61 -5.47 -2.23
CA SER A 128 -3.71 -5.20 -3.16
C SER A 128 -3.26 -4.33 -4.33
N ILE A 129 -2.52 -3.25 -4.06
CA ILE A 129 -1.96 -2.35 -5.09
C ILE A 129 -0.99 -3.11 -6.00
N HIS A 130 -0.14 -3.98 -5.46
CA HIS A 130 0.73 -4.83 -6.27
C HIS A 130 -0.08 -5.69 -7.25
N ARG A 131 -1.18 -6.32 -6.81
CA ARG A 131 -2.04 -7.13 -7.70
C ARG A 131 -2.80 -6.31 -8.73
N ILE A 132 -3.31 -5.14 -8.33
CA ILE A 132 -3.96 -4.19 -9.27
C ILE A 132 -2.93 -3.77 -10.33
N THR A 133 -1.72 -3.40 -9.92
CA THR A 133 -0.64 -2.97 -10.82
C THR A 133 -0.29 -4.06 -11.83
N HIS A 134 -0.19 -5.32 -11.40
CA HIS A 134 0.03 -6.45 -12.30
C HIS A 134 -1.10 -6.60 -13.32
N THR A 135 -2.36 -6.49 -12.88
CA THR A 135 -3.53 -6.51 -13.76
C THR A 135 -3.50 -5.35 -14.76
N LEU A 136 -3.23 -4.11 -14.31
CA LEU A 136 -3.11 -2.94 -15.18
C LEU A 136 -1.97 -3.09 -16.19
N ARG A 137 -0.86 -3.71 -15.81
CA ARG A 137 0.25 -4.01 -16.72
C ARG A 137 -0.19 -4.94 -17.85
N HIS A 138 -0.98 -5.97 -17.55
CA HIS A 138 -1.55 -6.87 -18.57
C HIS A 138 -2.55 -6.15 -19.47
N LEU A 139 -3.46 -5.36 -18.90
CA LEU A 139 -4.44 -4.59 -19.68
C LEU A 139 -3.79 -3.57 -20.62
N THR A 140 -2.66 -3.00 -20.19
CA THR A 140 -1.90 -2.03 -20.98
C THR A 140 -0.76 -2.66 -21.79
N ALA A 141 -0.68 -4.00 -21.88
CA ALA A 141 0.46 -4.69 -22.52
C ALA A 141 0.78 -4.18 -23.93
N LYS A 142 -0.26 -3.84 -24.70
CA LYS A 142 -0.15 -3.36 -26.09
C LYS A 142 0.17 -1.87 -26.23
N TRP A 143 0.18 -1.11 -25.13
CA TRP A 143 0.41 0.33 -25.16
C TRP A 143 1.91 0.63 -25.35
N PRO A 144 2.27 1.60 -26.20
CA PRO A 144 3.67 1.91 -26.48
C PRO A 144 4.34 2.62 -25.30
N GLU A 145 5.61 2.32 -25.07
CA GLU A 145 6.38 2.90 -23.96
C GLU A 145 6.46 4.45 -24.03
N ARG A 146 6.45 5.01 -25.25
CA ARG A 146 6.43 6.46 -25.47
C ARG A 146 5.23 7.15 -24.81
N THR A 147 4.06 6.49 -24.78
CA THR A 147 2.87 7.03 -24.11
C THR A 147 3.11 7.17 -22.61
N PHE A 148 3.69 6.16 -21.97
CA PHE A 148 4.04 6.23 -20.55
C PHE A 148 5.11 7.29 -20.28
N GLN A 149 6.11 7.42 -21.13
CA GLN A 149 7.14 8.47 -20.97
C GLN A 149 6.55 9.89 -21.07
N ALA A 150 5.61 10.10 -21.99
CA ALA A 150 4.94 11.38 -22.18
C ALA A 150 4.01 11.72 -21.01
N ILE A 151 3.26 10.75 -20.49
CA ILE A 151 2.32 10.93 -19.37
C ILE A 151 3.04 11.07 -18.02
N TYR A 152 4.22 10.47 -17.89
CA TYR A 152 4.98 10.43 -16.63
C TYR A 152 5.24 11.84 -16.07
N TRP A 153 5.78 12.74 -16.88
CA TRP A 153 6.19 14.06 -16.40
C TRP A 153 5.02 14.95 -15.98
N PRO A 154 3.92 15.06 -16.76
CA PRO A 154 2.74 15.78 -16.31
C PRO A 154 2.14 15.21 -15.02
N VAL A 155 2.05 13.88 -14.88
CA VAL A 155 1.45 13.24 -13.69
C VAL A 155 2.30 13.48 -12.45
N PHE A 156 3.58 13.14 -12.49
CA PHE A 156 4.45 13.27 -11.32
C PHE A 156 4.85 14.72 -11.04
N GLY A 157 5.05 15.54 -12.06
CA GLY A 157 5.27 16.97 -11.91
C GLY A 157 4.05 17.69 -11.35
N GLY A 158 2.85 17.34 -11.83
CA GLY A 158 1.59 17.85 -11.30
C GLY A 158 1.35 17.42 -9.85
N PHE A 159 1.61 16.14 -9.53
CA PHE A 159 1.56 15.66 -8.15
C PHE A 159 2.54 16.41 -7.24
N TYR A 160 3.79 16.62 -7.67
CA TYR A 160 4.78 17.31 -6.86
C TYR A 160 4.39 18.78 -6.61
N ALA A 161 3.88 19.47 -7.62
CA ALA A 161 3.37 20.83 -7.46
C ALA A 161 2.18 20.87 -6.48
N LEU A 162 1.25 19.92 -6.58
CA LEU A 162 0.14 19.76 -5.63
C LEU A 162 0.66 19.49 -4.21
N MET A 163 1.66 18.63 -4.06
CA MET A 163 2.28 18.32 -2.77
C MET A 163 2.90 19.55 -2.14
N VAL A 164 3.72 20.31 -2.89
CA VAL A 164 4.36 21.55 -2.40
C VAL A 164 3.31 22.54 -1.93
N TRP A 165 2.24 22.75 -2.70
CA TRP A 165 1.14 23.63 -2.31
C TRP A 165 0.43 23.13 -1.05
N TYR A 166 0.08 21.85 -1.01
CA TYR A 166 -0.68 21.25 0.09
C TYR A 166 0.10 21.23 1.41
N VAL A 167 1.42 20.99 1.37
CA VAL A 167 2.23 20.87 2.60
C VAL A 167 2.89 22.19 3.00
N ALA A 168 2.67 23.27 2.25
CA ALA A 168 3.21 24.61 2.50
C ALA A 168 3.05 25.11 3.95
N PRO A 169 1.92 24.88 4.65
CA PRO A 169 1.77 25.29 6.05
C PRO A 169 2.74 24.62 7.03
N THR A 170 3.45 23.58 6.59
CA THR A 170 4.32 22.74 7.44
C THR A 170 5.79 22.78 7.01
N PHE A 171 6.20 23.77 6.20
CA PHE A 171 7.60 23.90 5.75
C PHE A 171 8.59 24.18 6.88
N ASP A 172 8.13 24.64 8.04
CA ASP A 172 8.91 24.76 9.26
C ASP A 172 9.25 23.40 9.90
N LYS A 173 8.61 22.31 9.46
CA LYS A 173 8.82 20.97 10.00
C LYS A 173 9.89 20.21 9.20
N PRO A 174 10.91 19.63 9.86
CA PRO A 174 11.97 18.89 9.17
C PRO A 174 11.44 17.66 8.43
N TYR A 175 10.39 17.01 8.94
CA TYR A 175 9.76 15.87 8.27
C TYR A 175 9.12 16.26 6.94
N THR A 176 8.54 17.46 6.81
CA THR A 176 8.00 17.93 5.53
C THR A 176 9.09 18.16 4.50
N LEU A 177 10.20 18.79 4.90
CA LEU A 177 11.35 18.99 4.02
C LEU A 177 11.95 17.66 3.56
N LEU A 178 12.07 16.69 4.47
CA LEU A 178 12.55 15.35 4.13
C LEU A 178 11.59 14.64 3.16
N SER A 179 10.28 14.69 3.40
CA SER A 179 9.27 14.09 2.52
C SER A 179 9.29 14.73 1.12
N LEU A 180 9.42 16.05 1.02
CA LEU A 180 9.56 16.76 -0.26
C LEU A 180 10.83 16.35 -1.01
N LEU A 181 11.96 16.25 -0.31
CA LEU A 181 13.22 15.81 -0.90
C LEU A 181 13.13 14.37 -1.40
N LEU A 182 12.65 13.45 -0.57
CA LEU A 182 12.47 12.05 -0.92
C LEU A 182 11.54 11.90 -2.13
N CYS A 183 10.42 12.62 -2.14
CA CYS A 183 9.50 12.60 -3.26
C CYS A 183 10.14 13.13 -4.55
N ALA A 184 10.90 14.23 -4.48
CA ALA A 184 11.61 14.77 -5.63
C ALA A 184 12.63 13.75 -6.18
N LEU A 185 13.40 13.09 -5.32
CA LEU A 185 14.36 12.06 -5.72
C LEU A 185 13.68 10.87 -6.40
N LEU A 186 12.55 10.40 -5.86
CA LEU A 186 11.77 9.30 -6.45
C LEU A 186 11.18 9.64 -7.82
N ILE A 187 10.85 10.91 -8.05
CA ILE A 187 10.34 11.42 -9.34
C ILE A 187 11.48 11.62 -10.35
N LEU A 188 12.64 12.10 -9.92
CA LEU A 188 13.76 12.39 -10.82
C LEU A 188 14.57 11.14 -11.19
N ALA A 189 14.56 10.10 -10.35
CA ALA A 189 15.30 8.86 -10.57
C ALA A 189 14.37 7.62 -10.72
N PRO A 190 13.42 7.61 -11.67
CA PRO A 190 12.51 6.48 -11.81
C PRO A 190 13.25 5.24 -12.33
N LEU A 191 13.07 4.11 -11.65
CA LEU A 191 13.58 2.82 -12.13
C LEU A 191 12.86 2.34 -13.41
N ASN A 192 11.56 2.61 -13.52
CA ASN A 192 10.74 2.29 -14.69
C ASN A 192 9.50 3.21 -14.73
N LYS A 193 9.40 4.08 -15.74
CA LYS A 193 8.32 5.08 -15.84
C LYS A 193 6.94 4.47 -16.02
N ARG A 194 6.82 3.42 -16.85
CA ARG A 194 5.57 2.69 -17.05
C ARG A 194 5.09 2.07 -15.74
N LEU A 195 5.95 1.32 -15.06
CA LEU A 195 5.56 0.67 -13.81
C LEU A 195 5.24 1.71 -12.73
N ALA A 196 6.02 2.79 -12.63
CA ALA A 196 5.72 3.89 -11.72
C ALA A 196 4.32 4.50 -11.97
N LEU A 197 3.94 4.76 -13.22
CA LEU A 197 2.60 5.28 -13.55
C LEU A 197 1.49 4.29 -13.20
N LEU A 198 1.67 3.00 -13.50
CA LEU A 198 0.68 1.98 -13.21
C LEU A 198 0.52 1.77 -11.69
N THR A 199 1.62 1.76 -10.94
CA THR A 199 1.62 1.70 -9.48
C THR A 199 0.97 2.95 -8.88
N PHE A 200 1.29 4.13 -9.40
CA PHE A 200 0.67 5.39 -8.97
C PHE A 200 -0.84 5.38 -9.21
N ALA A 201 -1.28 4.92 -10.38
CA ALA A 201 -2.71 4.81 -10.72
C ALA A 201 -3.42 3.78 -9.84
N ALA A 202 -2.80 2.61 -9.60
CA ALA A 202 -3.34 1.59 -8.71
C ALA A 202 -3.46 2.09 -7.26
N GLY A 203 -2.41 2.73 -6.74
CA GLY A 203 -2.39 3.32 -5.40
C GLY A 203 -3.39 4.45 -5.24
N SER A 204 -3.51 5.36 -6.22
CA SER A 204 -4.50 6.43 -6.19
C SER A 204 -5.92 5.89 -6.31
N GLY A 205 -6.14 4.86 -7.13
CA GLY A 205 -7.44 4.22 -7.30
C GLY A 205 -7.93 3.55 -6.01
N LEU A 206 -7.09 2.76 -5.35
CA LEU A 206 -7.44 2.18 -4.05
C LEU A 206 -7.52 3.26 -2.95
N GLY A 207 -6.57 4.21 -2.96
CA GLY A 207 -6.49 5.33 -2.05
C GLY A 207 -7.74 6.22 -2.06
N TYR A 208 -8.36 6.44 -3.23
CA TYR A 208 -9.61 7.17 -3.32
C TYR A 208 -10.71 6.57 -2.44
N PHE A 209 -10.91 5.25 -2.50
CA PHE A 209 -11.93 4.58 -1.69
C PHE A 209 -11.57 4.55 -0.21
N LEU A 210 -10.29 4.35 0.11
CA LEU A 210 -9.81 4.37 1.51
C LEU A 210 -9.98 5.75 2.14
N GLU A 211 -9.60 6.81 1.44
CA GLU A 211 -9.76 8.19 1.89
C GLU A 211 -11.23 8.60 1.95
N LEU A 212 -12.03 8.24 0.95
CA LEU A 212 -13.46 8.50 0.98
C LEU A 212 -14.10 7.84 2.20
N TRP A 213 -13.74 6.60 2.51
CA TRP A 213 -14.22 5.93 3.71
C TRP A 213 -13.72 6.61 4.98
N GLY A 214 -12.40 6.77 5.16
CA GLY A 214 -11.84 7.28 6.40
C GLY A 214 -12.27 8.70 6.75
N THR A 215 -12.31 9.58 5.74
CA THR A 215 -12.65 11.00 5.96
C THR A 215 -14.15 11.22 6.14
N THR A 216 -15.02 10.46 5.47
CA THR A 216 -16.48 10.58 5.68
C THR A 216 -16.97 9.96 6.99
N ARG A 217 -16.16 9.11 7.63
CA ARG A 217 -16.43 8.51 8.95
C ARG A 217 -15.61 9.19 10.06
N GLU A 218 -14.88 10.25 9.72
CA GLU A 218 -14.00 10.98 10.65
C GLU A 218 -12.99 10.07 11.37
N CYS A 219 -12.60 8.94 10.75
CA CYS A 219 -11.51 8.12 11.25
C CYS A 219 -10.20 8.92 11.26
N TRP A 220 -10.02 9.75 10.24
CA TRP A 220 -9.04 10.82 10.22
C TRP A 220 -9.58 12.03 9.48
N THR A 221 -9.06 13.20 9.84
CA THR A 221 -9.44 14.48 9.26
C THR A 221 -8.18 15.24 8.91
N TYR A 222 -8.14 15.74 7.67
CA TYR A 222 -7.05 16.59 7.20
C TYR A 222 -7.24 18.03 7.64
N TYR A 223 -6.15 18.80 7.70
CA TYR A 223 -6.23 20.21 8.06
C TYR A 223 -7.10 21.04 7.08
N THR A 224 -7.31 20.54 5.85
CA THR A 224 -8.19 21.15 4.84
C THR A 224 -9.67 20.83 5.01
N ALA A 225 -10.01 19.86 5.88
CA ALA A 225 -11.36 19.34 6.08
C ALA A 225 -12.07 18.80 4.82
N GLU A 226 -11.32 18.50 3.76
CA GLU A 226 -11.86 17.92 2.51
C GLU A 226 -12.17 16.42 2.65
N THR A 227 -13.17 15.93 1.91
CA THR A 227 -13.62 14.52 1.94
C THR A 227 -13.85 13.96 0.52
N PRO A 228 -12.95 13.12 -0.03
CA PRO A 228 -11.54 12.98 0.33
C PRO A 228 -10.71 14.16 -0.24
N PRO A 229 -9.60 14.56 0.39
CA PRO A 229 -8.69 15.54 -0.18
C PRO A 229 -8.00 14.97 -1.42
N VAL A 230 -7.96 15.74 -2.51
CA VAL A 230 -7.34 15.30 -3.78
C VAL A 230 -5.86 14.95 -3.59
N PHE A 231 -5.15 15.73 -2.77
CA PHE A 231 -3.75 15.45 -2.43
C PHE A 231 -3.60 14.09 -1.75
N ALA A 232 -4.44 13.77 -0.76
CA ALA A 232 -4.36 12.51 -0.01
C ALA A 232 -4.53 11.31 -0.93
N VAL A 233 -5.50 11.38 -1.85
CA VAL A 233 -5.74 10.33 -2.87
C VAL A 233 -4.49 10.08 -3.71
N PHE A 234 -3.86 11.14 -4.24
CA PHE A 234 -2.65 10.97 -5.04
C PHE A 234 -1.41 10.65 -4.19
N ALA A 235 -1.38 11.02 -2.92
CA ALA A 235 -0.31 10.67 -2.00
C ALA A 235 -0.26 9.15 -1.77
N HIS A 236 -1.41 8.45 -1.74
CA HIS A 236 -1.44 6.97 -1.77
C HIS A 236 -0.79 6.40 -3.03
N GLY A 237 -1.03 7.02 -4.18
CA GLY A 237 -0.35 6.68 -5.44
C GLY A 237 1.16 6.82 -5.33
N MET A 238 1.64 7.95 -4.80
CA MET A 238 3.08 8.19 -4.64
C MET A 238 3.70 7.26 -3.58
N ALA A 239 3.00 7.00 -2.47
CA ALA A 239 3.43 6.06 -1.44
C ALA A 239 3.63 4.65 -2.02
N ALA A 240 2.69 4.18 -2.85
CA ALA A 240 2.82 2.91 -3.54
C ALA A 240 4.06 2.86 -4.46
N VAL A 241 4.34 3.95 -5.18
CA VAL A 241 5.56 4.06 -6.00
C VAL A 241 6.82 4.01 -5.14
N ALA A 242 6.82 4.71 -4.00
CA ALA A 242 7.94 4.70 -3.06
C ALA A 242 8.20 3.30 -2.50
N PHE A 243 7.14 2.57 -2.12
CA PHE A 243 7.25 1.22 -1.58
C PHE A 243 7.80 0.25 -2.63
N TRP A 244 7.27 0.30 -3.85
CA TRP A 244 7.76 -0.52 -4.95
C TRP A 244 9.24 -0.23 -5.27
N GLN A 245 9.65 1.04 -5.29
CA GLN A 245 11.07 1.37 -5.50
C GLN A 245 11.95 0.88 -4.34
N ALA A 246 11.47 0.98 -3.10
CA ALA A 246 12.17 0.47 -1.92
C ALA A 246 12.34 -1.05 -1.97
N GLU A 247 11.31 -1.79 -2.41
CA GLU A 247 11.36 -3.23 -2.66
C GLU A 247 12.49 -3.57 -3.63
N LEU A 248 12.54 -2.93 -4.81
CA LEU A 248 13.59 -3.17 -5.81
C LEU A 248 15.01 -2.85 -5.30
N LEU A 249 15.14 -1.80 -4.49
CA LEU A 249 16.42 -1.46 -3.86
C LEU A 249 16.84 -2.52 -2.84
N LEU A 250 15.93 -2.97 -1.99
CA LEU A 250 16.18 -4.04 -1.02
C LEU A 250 16.57 -5.34 -1.73
N GLU A 251 15.86 -5.75 -2.77
CA GLU A 251 16.21 -6.94 -3.55
C GLU A 251 17.61 -6.83 -4.16
N LYS A 252 17.95 -5.67 -4.73
CA LYS A 252 19.26 -5.44 -5.35
C LYS A 252 20.39 -5.45 -4.33
N THR A 253 20.18 -4.85 -3.15
CA THR A 253 21.19 -4.85 -2.07
C THR A 253 21.36 -6.24 -1.48
N TRP A 254 20.26 -6.97 -1.25
CA TRP A 254 20.27 -8.33 -0.71
C TRP A 254 20.92 -9.33 -1.68
N GLY A 255 20.61 -9.27 -2.97
CA GLY A 255 21.24 -10.11 -3.99
C GLY A 255 22.75 -9.86 -4.09
N ARG A 256 23.18 -8.59 -3.98
CA ARG A 256 24.61 -8.25 -3.90
C ARG A 256 25.28 -8.83 -2.65
N TRP A 257 24.62 -8.75 -1.50
CA TRP A 257 25.11 -9.30 -0.24
C TRP A 257 25.29 -10.82 -0.30
N GLN A 258 24.31 -11.55 -0.85
CA GLN A 258 24.43 -13.00 -1.06
C GLN A 258 25.56 -13.38 -2.03
N SER A 259 25.75 -12.60 -3.10
CA SER A 259 26.87 -12.81 -4.03
C SER A 259 28.24 -12.45 -3.43
N GLY A 260 28.29 -11.55 -2.45
CA GLY A 260 29.50 -11.17 -1.73
C GLY A 260 29.89 -12.10 -0.58
N ILE A 261 28.95 -12.95 -0.12
CA ILE A 261 29.16 -13.92 0.97
C ILE A 261 29.52 -15.31 0.46
N SER A 262 29.38 -15.61 -0.84
CA SER A 262 29.99 -16.83 -1.38
C SER A 262 31.50 -16.76 -1.19
N PRO A 263 32.10 -17.64 -0.36
CA PRO A 263 33.54 -17.77 -0.36
C PRO A 263 33.91 -18.19 -1.77
N ARG A 264 34.91 -17.53 -2.35
CA ARG A 264 35.75 -18.19 -3.34
C ARG A 264 36.24 -19.48 -2.69
N PHE A 265 35.54 -20.60 -2.92
CA PHE A 265 36.21 -21.89 -2.95
C PHE A 265 37.12 -21.84 -4.16
N THR A 266 38.32 -21.35 -3.86
CA THR A 266 39.59 -21.60 -4.48
C THR A 266 39.56 -22.60 -5.64
N LYS A 267 39.84 -22.06 -6.82
CA LYS A 267 40.72 -22.68 -7.80
C LYS A 267 41.94 -23.31 -7.09
N SER A 268 41.92 -24.62 -6.96
CA SER A 268 43.05 -25.56 -6.99
C SER A 268 42.38 -26.92 -7.15
N GLU A 269 42.48 -27.66 -8.24
CA GLU A 269 43.67 -28.01 -9.02
C GLU A 269 43.26 -28.25 -10.47
N SER A 270 43.96 -27.62 -11.41
CA SER A 270 44.19 -28.19 -12.73
C SER A 270 45.58 -27.74 -13.19
N VAL A 271 46.25 -28.65 -13.91
CA VAL A 271 47.68 -28.66 -14.28
C VAL A 271 48.53 -29.20 -13.14
N GLU A 272 48.93 -30.47 -13.13
CA GLU A 272 49.93 -31.08 -14.03
C GLU A 272 49.79 -32.61 -13.87
N ASN A 273 49.56 -33.43 -14.89
CA ASN A 273 50.67 -34.00 -15.67
C ASN A 273 50.14 -34.63 -16.98
N LYS A 274 50.61 -34.11 -18.12
CA LYS A 274 50.63 -34.80 -19.41
C LYS A 274 51.89 -35.66 -19.44
N SER A 275 51.80 -36.95 -19.80
CA SER A 275 52.84 -37.66 -20.59
C SER A 275 52.61 -39.18 -20.61
N LYS A 276 52.49 -39.71 -21.84
CA LYS A 276 52.47 -41.11 -22.31
C LYS A 276 51.12 -41.82 -22.32
#